data_AF-A0A2W6HXM9-F1
#
_entry.id   AF-A0A2W6HXM9-F1
#
_cell.length_a   1.000
_cell.length_b   1.000
_cell.length_c   1.000
_cell.angle_alpha   90.00
_cell.angle_beta   90.00
_cell.angle_gamma   90.00
#
_symmetry.space_group_name_H-M   'P 1'
#
loop_
_entity.id
_entity.type
_entity.pdbx_description
1 polymer ?
#
loop_
_entity_poly.entity_id
_entity_poly.type
_entity_poly.pdbx_seq_one_letter_code
_entity_poly.pdbx_strand_id
1 'polypeptide(L)'
;MSKILTGEEIAKHLGIFARTMYDSCDWTVEHNAAMSIVVGKIIESLIRSNETDIRKFEEVMLFCFYKFFGMKPRGFDGEVQLNFWVVACKTGDDDLAFRLLMDGFNPKVRWPDYHSARHYAKANRLNLPKTWSYFCQEDLTKKAAKVRKRSWASGTYTERAM
;
A
#
# COMPACT_ATOMS: atom_id res chain seq x y z
N MET A 1 -34.57 9.28 -8.26
CA MET A 1 -33.86 8.36 -9.17
C MET A 1 -32.41 8.82 -9.22
N SER A 2 -31.45 7.95 -8.86
CA SER A 2 -30.03 8.26 -9.03
C SER A 2 -29.74 8.37 -10.52
N LYS A 3 -29.19 9.50 -10.97
CA LYS A 3 -28.78 9.67 -12.37
C LYS A 3 -27.63 8.70 -12.64
N ILE A 4 -27.80 7.79 -13.60
CA ILE A 4 -26.69 6.96 -14.08
C ILE A 4 -25.73 7.89 -14.82
N LEU A 5 -24.49 7.99 -14.35
CA LEU A 5 -23.45 8.80 -14.98
C LEU A 5 -23.00 8.16 -16.30
N THR A 6 -22.76 8.98 -17.32
CA THR A 6 -22.17 8.50 -18.58
C THR A 6 -20.67 8.24 -18.40
N GLY A 7 -20.07 7.42 -19.28
CA GLY A 7 -18.62 7.16 -19.25
C GLY A 7 -17.78 8.44 -19.39
N GLU A 8 -18.26 9.43 -20.15
CA GLU A 8 -17.61 10.74 -20.28
C GLU A 8 -17.70 11.58 -18.98
N GLU A 9 -18.85 11.56 -18.31
CA GLU A 9 -19.03 12.23 -17.01
C GLU A 9 -18.09 11.63 -15.96
N ILE A 10 -17.96 10.30 -15.94
CA ILE A 10 -17.03 9.59 -15.05
C ILE A 10 -15.58 9.96 -15.39
N ALA A 11 -15.18 9.92 -16.66
CA ALA A 11 -13.82 10.24 -17.08
C ALA A 11 -13.42 11.68 -16.68
N LYS A 12 -14.34 12.64 -16.87
CA LYS A 12 -14.13 14.03 -16.47
C LYS A 12 -13.97 14.17 -14.96
N HIS A 13 -14.86 13.54 -14.18
CA HIS A 13 -14.78 13.54 -12.72
C HIS A 13 -13.44 12.97 -12.23
N LEU A 14 -13.08 11.80 -12.75
CA LEU A 14 -11.86 11.09 -12.43
C LEU A 14 -10.59 11.87 -12.78
N GLY A 15 -10.57 12.58 -13.92
CA GLY A 15 -9.46 13.45 -14.28
C GLY A 15 -9.29 14.65 -13.34
N ILE A 16 -10.39 15.24 -12.87
CA ILE A 16 -10.36 16.31 -11.86
C ILE A 16 -9.88 15.76 -10.52
N PHE A 17 -10.46 14.64 -10.08
CA PHE A 17 -10.11 13.97 -8.83
C PHE A 17 -8.60 13.65 -8.76
N ALA A 18 -8.03 13.06 -9.82
CA ALA A 18 -6.60 12.77 -9.89
C ALA A 18 -5.73 14.03 -9.66
N ARG A 19 -6.07 15.14 -10.30
CA ARG A 19 -5.34 16.42 -10.16
C ARG A 19 -5.51 17.08 -8.80
N THR A 20 -6.59 16.78 -8.09
CA THR A 20 -6.79 17.26 -6.72
C THR A 20 -6.08 16.40 -5.70
N MET A 21 -6.01 15.10 -5.92
CA MET A 21 -5.42 14.13 -4.99
C MET A 21 -3.92 13.97 -5.15
N TYR A 22 -3.36 14.29 -6.31
CA TYR A 22 -1.92 14.25 -6.56
C TYR A 22 -1.44 15.63 -6.94
N ASP A 23 -0.26 16.03 -6.45
CA ASP A 23 0.25 17.36 -6.78
C ASP A 23 0.58 17.43 -8.27
N SER A 24 0.02 18.43 -8.97
CA SER A 24 0.11 18.56 -10.42
C SER A 24 1.52 18.89 -10.90
N CYS A 25 2.36 19.43 -10.02
CA CYS A 25 3.77 19.72 -10.32
C CYS A 25 4.63 18.46 -10.53
N ASP A 26 4.19 17.30 -10.02
CA ASP A 26 4.89 16.02 -10.16
C ASP A 26 4.50 15.24 -11.44
N TRP A 27 3.62 15.80 -12.28
CA TRP A 27 3.11 15.13 -13.46
C TRP A 27 3.99 15.38 -14.68
N THR A 28 4.54 14.29 -15.22
CA THR A 28 5.20 14.32 -16.53
C THR A 28 4.16 14.15 -17.66
N VAL A 29 4.59 14.35 -18.91
CA VAL A 29 3.75 14.10 -20.08
C VAL A 29 3.36 12.62 -20.14
N GLU A 30 4.28 11.73 -19.78
CA GLU A 30 4.05 10.28 -19.71
C GLU A 30 3.02 9.92 -18.62
N HIS A 31 3.09 10.56 -17.44
CA HIS A 31 2.09 10.37 -16.38
C HIS A 31 0.68 10.78 -16.84
N ASN A 32 0.57 11.89 -17.57
CA ASN A 32 -0.72 12.35 -18.10
C ASN A 32 -1.29 11.38 -19.15
N ALA A 33 -0.47 10.88 -20.07
CA ALA A 33 -0.90 9.88 -21.05
C ALA A 33 -1.31 8.55 -20.37
N ALA A 34 -0.53 8.12 -19.38
CA ALA A 34 -0.80 6.89 -18.64
C ALA A 34 -2.06 6.99 -17.77
N MET A 35 -2.38 8.18 -17.23
CA MET A 35 -3.65 8.43 -16.54
C MET A 35 -4.86 8.16 -17.43
N SER A 36 -4.86 8.66 -18.67
CA SER A 36 -5.98 8.43 -19.59
C SER A 36 -6.21 6.93 -19.83
N ILE A 37 -5.13 6.15 -19.91
CA ILE A 37 -5.20 4.69 -20.06
C ILE A 37 -5.78 4.03 -18.79
N VAL A 38 -5.30 4.43 -17.61
CA VAL A 38 -5.81 3.90 -16.33
C VAL A 38 -7.28 4.22 -16.14
N VAL A 39 -7.68 5.47 -16.39
CA VAL A 39 -9.09 5.92 -16.31
C VAL A 39 -9.96 5.11 -17.28
N GLY A 40 -9.52 4.89 -18.52
CA GLY A 40 -10.22 4.06 -19.49
C GLY A 40 -10.44 2.62 -18.98
N LYS A 41 -9.40 1.98 -18.43
CA LYS A 41 -9.50 0.62 -17.87
C LYS A 41 -10.44 0.54 -16.68
N ILE A 42 -10.42 1.53 -15.79
CA ILE A 42 -11.31 1.61 -14.62
C ILE A 42 -12.77 1.69 -15.10
N ILE A 43 -13.05 2.58 -16.05
CA ILE A 43 -14.39 2.75 -16.63
C ILE A 43 -14.86 1.44 -17.29
N GLU A 44 -14.05 0.81 -18.12
CA GLU A 44 -14.41 -0.46 -18.78
C GLU A 44 -14.72 -1.58 -17.79
N SER A 45 -13.87 -1.75 -16.77
CA SER A 45 -14.07 -2.80 -15.75
C SER A 45 -15.37 -2.61 -14.98
N LEU A 46 -15.79 -1.36 -14.79
CA LEU A 46 -16.91 -1.01 -13.92
C LEU A 46 -18.24 -0.90 -14.68
N ILE A 47 -18.22 -0.54 -15.96
CA ILE A 47 -19.36 -0.75 -16.87
C ILE A 47 -19.74 -2.25 -16.85
N ARG A 48 -18.75 -3.14 -16.90
CA ARG A 48 -19.00 -4.59 -16.81
C ARG A 48 -19.55 -5.04 -15.45
N SER A 49 -19.24 -4.34 -14.36
CA SER A 49 -19.73 -4.67 -13.02
C SER A 49 -21.02 -3.93 -12.62
N ASN A 50 -21.58 -3.10 -13.51
CA ASN A 50 -22.78 -2.28 -13.27
C ASN A 50 -22.68 -1.41 -11.98
N GLU A 51 -21.48 -0.97 -11.65
CA GLU A 51 -21.23 -0.14 -10.46
C GLU A 51 -21.59 1.33 -10.76
N THR A 52 -22.24 1.99 -9.79
CA THR A 52 -22.72 3.39 -9.97
C THR A 52 -22.21 4.35 -8.91
N ASP A 53 -21.57 3.84 -7.85
CA ASP A 53 -21.04 4.68 -6.77
C ASP A 53 -19.70 5.30 -7.17
N ILE A 54 -19.70 6.61 -7.44
CA ILE A 54 -18.52 7.38 -7.87
C ILE A 54 -17.32 7.21 -6.90
N ARG A 55 -17.58 6.98 -5.61
CA ARG A 55 -16.54 6.83 -4.58
C ARG A 55 -15.68 5.60 -4.80
N LYS A 56 -16.27 4.51 -5.29
CA LYS A 56 -15.49 3.30 -5.63
C LYS A 56 -14.52 3.54 -6.78
N PHE A 57 -14.88 4.42 -7.71
CA PHE A 57 -13.99 4.79 -8.81
C PHE A 57 -12.81 5.61 -8.30
N GLU A 58 -13.05 6.52 -7.37
CA GLU A 58 -12.02 7.31 -6.69
C GLU A 58 -11.04 6.41 -5.93
N GLU A 59 -11.53 5.47 -5.13
CA GLU A 59 -10.70 4.51 -4.38
C GLU A 59 -9.82 3.65 -5.29
N VAL A 60 -10.40 3.09 -6.36
CA VAL A 60 -9.65 2.28 -7.34
C VAL A 60 -8.59 3.14 -8.02
N MET A 61 -8.90 4.40 -8.33
CA MET A 61 -7.93 5.30 -8.91
C MET A 61 -6.75 5.55 -7.96
N LEU A 62 -7.02 5.89 -6.70
CA LEU A 62 -5.97 6.14 -5.70
C LEU A 62 -5.01 4.95 -5.63
N PHE A 63 -5.57 3.74 -5.60
CA PHE A 63 -4.79 2.50 -5.58
C PHE A 63 -3.99 2.32 -6.87
N CYS A 64 -4.61 2.47 -8.05
CA CYS A 64 -3.93 2.29 -9.34
C CYS A 64 -2.76 3.26 -9.50
N PHE A 65 -2.93 4.52 -9.12
CA PHE A 65 -1.88 5.52 -9.24
C PHE A 65 -0.69 5.22 -8.35
N TYR A 66 -0.94 4.86 -7.09
CA TYR A 66 0.12 4.45 -6.19
C TYR A 66 0.82 3.17 -6.68
N LYS A 67 0.06 2.19 -7.16
CA LYS A 67 0.61 0.93 -7.68
C LYS A 67 1.52 1.16 -8.87
N PHE A 68 1.03 1.83 -9.91
CA PHE A 68 1.73 1.94 -11.18
C PHE A 68 2.82 3.03 -11.18
N PHE A 69 2.58 4.15 -10.51
CA PHE A 69 3.48 5.30 -10.55
C PHE A 69 4.23 5.54 -9.24
N GLY A 70 3.85 4.87 -8.15
CA GLY A 70 4.43 5.13 -6.82
C GLY A 70 4.04 6.49 -6.23
N MET A 71 3.08 7.18 -6.86
CA MET A 71 2.62 8.48 -6.41
C MET A 71 1.73 8.32 -5.18
N LYS A 72 2.05 9.06 -4.12
CA LYS A 72 1.27 9.07 -2.88
C LYS A 72 0.16 10.12 -3.00
N PRO A 73 -1.11 9.76 -2.73
CA PRO A 73 -2.17 10.76 -2.72
C PRO A 73 -2.00 11.73 -1.55
N ARG A 74 -2.63 12.90 -1.65
CA ARG A 74 -2.86 13.79 -0.52
C ARG A 74 -3.70 13.04 0.51
N GLY A 75 -3.31 13.13 1.78
CA GLY A 75 -3.93 12.33 2.83
C GLY A 75 -3.56 10.84 2.77
N PHE A 76 -2.36 10.47 2.27
CA PHE A 76 -1.84 9.11 2.34
C PHE A 76 -1.49 8.72 3.78
N ASP A 77 -2.51 8.60 4.62
CA ASP A 77 -2.44 8.30 6.03
C ASP A 77 -2.41 6.77 6.30
N GLY A 78 -2.46 6.40 7.59
CA GLY A 78 -2.38 5.01 8.00
C GLY A 78 -3.54 4.14 7.54
N GLU A 79 -4.72 4.71 7.31
CA GLU A 79 -5.91 3.97 6.86
C GLU A 79 -5.82 3.67 5.37
N VAL A 80 -5.50 4.68 4.55
CA VAL A 80 -5.27 4.49 3.11
C VAL A 80 -4.14 3.49 2.86
N GLN A 81 -3.03 3.65 3.59
CA GLN A 81 -1.91 2.71 3.51
C GLN A 81 -2.30 1.29 3.91
N LEU A 82 -3.14 1.10 4.94
CA LEU A 82 -3.64 -0.22 5.33
C LEU A 82 -4.48 -0.85 4.21
N ASN A 83 -5.40 -0.10 3.63
CA ASN A 83 -6.26 -0.61 2.56
C ASN A 83 -5.41 -1.11 1.39
N PHE A 84 -4.41 -0.32 0.98
CA PHE A 84 -3.48 -0.72 -0.07
C PHE A 84 -2.66 -1.95 0.34
N TRP A 85 -2.25 -2.02 1.60
CA TRP A 85 -1.52 -3.16 2.15
C TRP A 85 -2.32 -4.46 2.08
N VAL A 86 -3.59 -4.42 2.52
CA VAL A 86 -4.47 -5.58 2.52
C VAL A 86 -4.65 -6.10 1.09
N VAL A 87 -4.85 -5.20 0.12
CA VAL A 87 -4.96 -5.57 -1.30
C VAL A 87 -3.65 -6.17 -1.82
N ALA A 88 -2.49 -5.52 -1.55
CA ALA A 88 -1.19 -6.03 -1.97
C ALA A 88 -0.92 -7.43 -1.42
N CYS A 89 -1.17 -7.64 -0.13
CA CYS A 89 -0.98 -8.95 0.49
C CYS A 89 -1.97 -10.00 -0.05
N LYS A 90 -3.25 -9.66 -0.23
CA LYS A 90 -4.25 -10.60 -0.79
C LYS A 90 -3.91 -11.04 -2.20
N THR A 91 -3.38 -10.13 -3.01
CA THR A 91 -3.00 -10.38 -4.41
C THR A 91 -1.60 -10.98 -4.57
N GLY A 92 -0.80 -11.03 -3.50
CA GLY A 92 0.59 -11.50 -3.55
C GLY A 92 1.52 -10.52 -4.29
N ASP A 93 1.19 -9.24 -4.30
CA ASP A 93 2.00 -8.20 -4.94
C ASP A 93 3.12 -7.75 -3.99
N ASP A 94 4.24 -8.48 -4.02
CA ASP A 94 5.36 -8.27 -3.11
C ASP A 94 6.03 -6.91 -3.26
N ASP A 95 6.13 -6.41 -4.50
CA ASP A 95 6.73 -5.10 -4.75
C ASP A 95 5.89 -3.98 -4.18
N LEU A 96 4.56 -4.06 -4.34
CA LEU A 96 3.64 -3.10 -3.77
C LEU A 96 3.64 -3.14 -2.24
N ALA A 97 3.56 -4.36 -1.67
CA ALA A 97 3.64 -4.54 -0.22
C ALA A 97 4.96 -4.01 0.32
N PHE A 98 6.10 -4.37 -0.28
CA PHE A 98 7.39 -3.90 0.20
C PHE A 98 7.54 -2.38 0.08
N ARG A 99 7.05 -1.76 -1.01
CA ARG A 99 7.04 -0.30 -1.17
C ARG A 99 6.31 0.41 -0.04
N LEU A 100 5.14 -0.10 0.37
CA LEU A 100 4.38 0.48 1.49
C LEU A 100 5.21 0.48 2.78
N LEU A 101 6.00 -0.57 3.06
CA LEU A 101 6.91 -0.58 4.23
C LEU A 101 7.97 0.51 4.13
N MET A 102 8.56 0.67 2.93
CA MET A 102 9.59 1.69 2.70
C MET A 102 9.01 3.11 2.81
N ASP A 103 7.73 3.28 2.52
CA ASP A 103 6.99 4.53 2.65
C ASP A 103 6.59 4.87 4.10
N GLY A 104 7.01 4.06 5.08
CA GLY A 104 6.78 4.32 6.50
C GLY A 104 5.49 3.72 7.06
N PHE A 105 4.80 2.88 6.28
CA PHE A 105 3.64 2.14 6.78
C PHE A 105 4.05 1.30 7.98
N ASN A 106 3.31 1.42 9.09
CA ASN A 106 3.59 0.66 10.30
C ASN A 106 2.81 -0.66 10.28
N PRO A 107 3.46 -1.80 9.95
CA PRO A 107 2.76 -3.08 9.81
C PRO A 107 2.31 -3.70 11.14
N LYS A 108 2.61 -3.05 12.26
CA LYS A 108 2.22 -3.49 13.61
C LYS A 108 0.88 -2.91 14.04
N VAL A 109 0.44 -1.83 13.40
CA VAL A 109 -0.87 -1.23 13.70
C VAL A 109 -1.94 -2.26 13.40
N ARG A 110 -2.86 -2.42 14.35
CA ARG A 110 -4.05 -3.22 14.19
C ARG A 110 -5.23 -2.27 14.13
N TRP A 111 -5.95 -2.32 13.04
CA TRP A 111 -7.18 -1.57 12.87
C TRP A 111 -8.37 -2.41 13.32
N PRO A 112 -9.48 -1.76 13.73
CA PRO A 112 -10.76 -2.46 13.91
C PRO A 112 -11.06 -3.27 12.64
N ASP A 113 -11.57 -4.48 12.81
CA ASP A 113 -11.95 -5.41 11.72
C ASP A 113 -10.83 -5.97 10.83
N TYR A 114 -9.59 -5.50 10.98
CA TYR A 114 -8.44 -6.01 10.23
C TYR A 114 -7.46 -6.79 11.10
N HIS A 115 -6.83 -7.80 10.50
CA HIS A 115 -5.61 -8.37 11.08
C HIS A 115 -4.41 -7.46 10.82
N SER A 116 -3.32 -7.68 11.56
CA SER A 116 -2.10 -6.93 11.28
C SER A 116 -1.58 -7.24 9.87
N ALA A 117 -0.89 -6.28 9.26
CA ALA A 117 -0.20 -6.44 7.99
C ALA A 117 0.64 -7.73 7.92
N ARG A 118 1.30 -8.05 9.03
CA ARG A 118 2.10 -9.26 9.21
C ARG A 118 1.28 -10.56 9.10
N HIS A 119 0.04 -10.57 9.59
CA HIS A 119 -0.84 -11.74 9.49
C HIS A 119 -1.10 -12.07 8.02
N TYR A 120 -1.48 -11.06 7.22
CA TYR A 120 -1.72 -11.24 5.79
C TYR A 120 -0.43 -11.65 5.05
N ALA A 121 0.70 -11.02 5.36
CA ALA A 121 1.98 -11.35 4.74
C ALA A 121 2.43 -12.80 5.04
N LYS A 122 2.16 -13.30 6.26
CA LYS A 122 2.48 -14.69 6.63
C LYS A 122 1.70 -15.69 5.80
N ALA A 123 0.42 -15.43 5.56
CA ALA A 123 -0.45 -16.31 4.78
C ALA A 123 0.03 -16.45 3.32
N ASN A 124 0.57 -15.37 2.74
CA ASN A 124 1.04 -15.32 1.35
C ASN A 124 2.57 -15.25 1.22
N ARG A 125 3.32 -15.75 2.21
CA ARG A 125 4.79 -15.60 2.29
C ARG A 125 5.57 -16.09 1.08
N LEU A 126 5.04 -17.07 0.34
CA LEU A 126 5.69 -17.60 -0.87
C LEU A 126 5.61 -16.60 -2.03
N ASN A 127 4.54 -15.80 -2.07
CA ASN A 127 4.33 -14.75 -3.06
C ASN A 127 4.82 -13.39 -2.57
N LEU A 128 5.24 -13.28 -1.31
CA LEU A 128 5.70 -12.04 -0.67
C LEU A 128 7.12 -12.17 -0.06
N PRO A 129 8.13 -12.67 -0.82
CA PRO A 129 9.45 -12.97 -0.25
C PRO A 129 10.21 -11.76 0.31
N LYS A 130 10.17 -10.60 -0.35
CA LYS A 130 10.84 -9.36 0.13
C LYS A 130 10.17 -8.85 1.39
N THR A 131 8.84 -8.75 1.35
CA THR A 131 8.02 -8.32 2.47
C THR A 131 8.18 -9.26 3.67
N TRP A 132 8.19 -10.56 3.44
CA TRP A 132 8.38 -11.54 4.52
C TRP A 132 9.79 -11.50 5.10
N SER A 133 10.82 -11.32 4.26
CA SER A 133 12.20 -11.16 4.70
C SER A 133 12.38 -9.96 5.63
N TYR A 134 11.72 -8.83 5.33
CA TYR A 134 11.68 -7.66 6.22
C TYR A 134 11.16 -8.02 7.63
N PHE A 135 10.05 -8.75 7.72
CA PHE A 135 9.50 -9.19 9.02
C PHE A 135 10.44 -10.15 9.76
N CYS A 136 11.10 -11.05 9.05
CA CYS A 136 12.08 -11.95 9.64
C CYS A 136 13.30 -11.18 10.18
N GLN A 137 13.78 -10.17 9.47
CA GLN A 137 14.91 -9.35 9.91
C GLN A 137 14.58 -8.57 11.18
N GLU A 138 13.37 -8.00 11.29
CA GLU A 138 12.92 -7.36 12.53
C GLU A 138 12.97 -8.32 13.73
N ASP A 139 12.48 -9.55 13.54
CA ASP A 139 12.44 -10.55 14.60
C ASP A 139 13.83 -10.98 15.04
N LEU A 140 14.74 -11.19 14.08
CA LEU A 140 16.14 -11.50 14.36
C LEU A 140 16.81 -10.37 15.14
N THR A 141 16.55 -9.12 14.75
CA THR A 141 17.09 -7.94 15.43
C THR A 141 16.59 -7.85 16.87
N LYS A 142 15.30 -8.09 17.12
CA LYS A 142 14.72 -8.14 18.47
C LYS A 142 15.31 -9.27 19.32
N LYS A 143 15.49 -10.46 18.74
CA LYS A 143 16.12 -11.59 19.42
C LYS A 143 17.57 -11.29 19.78
N ALA A 144 18.35 -10.75 18.85
CA ALA A 144 19.73 -10.33 19.09
C ALA A 144 19.84 -9.27 20.19
N ALA A 145 18.96 -8.26 20.18
CA ALA A 145 18.89 -7.24 21.23
C ALA A 145 18.58 -7.85 22.61
N LYS A 146 17.67 -8.83 22.69
CA LYS A 146 17.35 -9.54 23.94
C LYS A 146 18.53 -10.36 24.45
N VAL A 147 19.27 -11.03 23.57
CA VAL A 147 20.49 -11.78 23.94
C VAL A 147 21.55 -10.84 24.49
N ARG A 148 21.82 -9.70 23.82
CA ARG A 148 22.77 -8.68 24.30
C ARG A 148 22.40 -8.19 25.71
N LYS A 149 21.14 -7.78 25.94
CA LYS A 149 20.71 -7.33 27.27
C LYS A 149 20.93 -8.38 28.37
N ARG A 150 20.67 -9.66 28.07
CA ARG A 150 20.93 -10.76 29.02
C ARG A 150 22.42 -10.93 29.32
N SER A 151 23.27 -10.92 28.29
CA SER A 151 24.72 -11.04 28.47
C SER A 151 25.36 -9.92 29.30
N TRP A 152 24.76 -8.72 29.26
CA TRP A 152 25.15 -7.58 30.10
C TRP A 152 24.63 -7.70 31.54
N ALA A 153 23.39 -8.17 31.73
CA ALA A 153 22.82 -8.40 33.06
C ALA A 153 23.48 -9.57 33.80
N SER A 154 24.07 -10.54 33.09
CA SER A 154 24.78 -11.69 33.65
C SER A 154 26.30 -11.52 33.76
N GLY A 155 26.84 -10.31 33.55
CA GLY A 155 28.28 -10.01 33.74
C GLY A 155 29.23 -10.65 32.72
N THR A 156 28.72 -11.25 31.64
CA THR A 156 29.50 -12.19 30.79
C THR A 156 30.24 -11.57 29.60
N TYR A 157 30.20 -10.24 29.39
CA TYR A 157 30.84 -9.62 28.21
C TYR A 157 32.25 -9.05 28.47
N THR A 158 32.64 -8.79 29.72
CA THR A 158 33.92 -8.13 30.04
C THR A 158 35.00 -9.03 30.65
N GLU A 159 34.74 -10.30 30.91
CA GLU A 159 35.73 -11.19 31.58
C GLU A 159 36.52 -12.12 30.64
N ARG A 160 36.41 -11.96 29.31
CA ARG A 160 37.18 -12.79 28.34
C ARG A 160 38.16 -11.99 27.47
N ALA A 161 38.44 -10.75 27.84
CA ALA A 161 39.43 -9.89 27.16
C ALA A 161 40.48 -9.35 28.14
N MET A 162 40.90 -10.17 29.11
CA MET A 162 42.16 -10.02 29.84
C MET A 162 42.96 -11.30 29.73
#